data_AF-A0A7C7HGY3-F1
#
_entry.id   AF-A0A7C7HGY3-F1
#
_cell.length_a   1.000
_cell.length_b   1.000
_cell.length_c   1.000
_cell.angle_alpha   90.00
_cell.angle_beta   90.00
_cell.angle_gamma   90.00
#
_symmetry.space_group_name_H-M   'P 1'
#
loop_
_entity.id
_entity.type
_entity.pdbx_description
1 polymer ?
#
loop_
_entity_poly.entity_id
_entity_poly.type
_entity_poly.pdbx_seq_one_letter_code
_entity_poly.pdbx_strand_id
1 'polypeptide(L)' 'MIIDAHAHIFPHVQGINTDGPTRGAGYGRIWVGDQQVQLMPALNEETKFASEMLIAGLG' A
#
# COMPACT_ATOMS: atom_id res chain seq x y z
N MET A 1 -19.39 -15.01 -12.04
CA MET A 1 -18.37 -15.10 -10.99
C MET A 1 -18.47 -13.82 -10.17
N ILE A 2 -18.83 -13.93 -8.89
CA ILE A 2 -18.83 -12.77 -7.99
C ILE A 2 -17.48 -12.78 -7.29
N ILE A 3 -16.76 -11.67 -7.41
CA ILE A 3 -15.47 -11.48 -6.78
C ILE A 3 -15.72 -10.48 -5.67
N ASP A 4 -15.57 -10.92 -4.44
CA ASP A 4 -15.60 -10.06 -3.28
C ASP A 4 -14.17 -9.80 -2.84
N ALA A 5 -13.70 -8.56 -3.03
CA ALA A 5 -12.35 -8.14 -2.70
C ALA A 5 -12.42 -6.99 -1.70
N HIS A 6 -11.87 -7.21 -0.51
CA HIS A 6 -11.77 -6.18 0.52
C HIS A 6 -10.39 -5.51 0.43
N ALA A 7 -10.37 -4.25 -0.01
CA ALA A 7 -9.15 -3.46 -0.13
C ALA A 7 -9.25 -2.13 0.63
N HIS A 8 -8.16 -1.74 1.29
CA HIS A 8 -8.03 -0.41 1.88
C HIS A 8 -7.18 0.48 0.97
N ILE A 9 -7.83 1.43 0.29
CA ILE A 9 -7.16 2.39 -0.59
C ILE A 9 -6.98 3.69 0.19
N PHE A 10 -5.73 4.08 0.41
CA PHE A 10 -5.37 5.35 1.02
C PHE A 10 -4.73 6.25 -0.03
N PRO A 11 -5.35 7.39 -0.41
CA PRO A 11 -4.76 8.30 -1.39
C PRO A 11 -3.45 8.92 -0.87
N HIS A 12 -3.37 9.13 0.44
CA HIS A 12 -2.15 9.51 1.14
C HIS A 12 -2.10 8.77 2.48
N VAL A 13 -0.90 8.33 2.88
CA VAL A 13 -0.65 7.84 4.24
C VAL A 13 0.05 8.97 4.99
N GLN A 14 -0.58 9.45 6.06
CA GLN A 14 -0.02 10.43 6.99
C GLN A 14 -0.43 9.99 8.40
N GLY A 15 0.51 9.46 9.17
CA GLY A 15 0.28 9.00 10.53
C GLY A 15 1.44 9.31 11.46
N ILE A 16 1.35 8.82 12.69
CA ILE A 16 2.41 8.91 13.70
C ILE A 16 2.38 7.66 14.57
N ASN A 17 3.55 7.08 14.84
CA ASN A 17 3.74 6.00 15.81
C ASN A 17 4.91 6.33 16.76
N THR A 18 5.30 5.39 17.62
CA THR A 18 6.40 5.56 18.57
C THR A 18 7.75 5.83 17.91
N ASP A 19 7.92 5.40 16.67
CA ASP A 19 9.15 5.52 15.89
C ASP A 19 9.16 6.78 15.00
N GLY A 20 8.05 7.53 14.96
CA GLY A 20 7.93 8.82 14.30
C GLY A 20 6.75 8.94 13.32
N PRO A 21 6.75 9.98 12.47
CA PRO A 21 5.74 10.16 11.44
C PRO A 21 5.76 9.01 10.43
N THR A 22 4.59 8.59 9.97
CA THR A 22 4.45 7.62 8.88
C THR A 22 3.96 8.30 7.61
N ARG A 23 4.66 8.09 6.49
CA ARG A 23 4.34 8.71 5.20
C ARG A 23 4.47 7.72 4.05
N GLY A 24 3.52 7.71 3.13
CA GLY A 24 3.61 6.89 1.92
C GLY A 24 4.79 7.31 1.04
N ALA A 25 5.52 6.35 0.48
CA ALA A 25 6.71 6.59 -0.35
C ALA A 25 6.58 6.05 -1.80
N GLY A 26 5.36 5.70 -2.21
CA GLY A 26 5.06 5.03 -3.48
C GLY A 26 5.57 3.58 -3.53
N TYR A 27 5.20 2.84 -4.57
CA TYR A 27 5.73 1.49 -4.82
C TYR A 27 5.67 0.53 -3.63
N GLY A 28 4.59 0.58 -2.84
CA GLY A 28 4.42 -0.28 -1.66
C GLY A 28 5.37 0.03 -0.49
N ARG A 29 6.08 1.16 -0.52
CA ARG A 29 6.99 1.61 0.56
C ARG A 29 6.34 2.64 1.47
N ILE A 30 6.82 2.66 2.71
CA ILE A 30 6.45 3.64 3.72
C ILE A 30 7.71 4.18 4.40
N TRP A 31 7.69 5.47 4.75
CA TRP A 31 8.61 6.07 5.71
C TRP A 31 8.05 5.90 7.12
N VAL A 32 8.88 5.48 8.06
CA VAL A 32 8.61 5.48 9.51
C VAL A 32 9.76 6.23 10.18
N GLY A 33 9.50 7.48 10.59
CA GLY A 33 10.57 8.40 10.93
C GLY A 33 11.53 8.56 9.74
N ASP A 34 12.81 8.27 9.96
CA ASP A 34 13.87 8.33 8.92
C ASP A 34 14.14 6.98 8.24
N GLN A 35 13.41 5.92 8.61
CA GLN A 35 13.58 4.59 8.03
C GLN A 35 12.58 4.35 6.90
N GLN A 36 13.02 3.68 5.83
CA GLN A 36 12.14 3.25 4.75
C GLN A 36 11.93 1.73 4.80
N VAL A 37 10.67 1.30 4.73
CA VAL A 37 10.26 -0.11 4.81
C VAL A 37 9.43 -0.48 3.58
N GLN A 38 9.66 -1.69 3.03
CA GLN A 38 8.84 -2.27 1.97
C GLN A 38 7.67 -3.05 2.61
N LEU A 39 6.45 -2.51 2.56
CA LEU A 39 5.25 -3.14 3.13
C LEU A 39 4.52 -4.05 2.15
N MET A 40 4.51 -3.68 0.88
CA MET A 40 3.89 -4.45 -0.21
C MET A 40 4.90 -4.67 -1.33
N PRO A 41 4.79 -5.70 -2.17
CA PRO A 41 5.64 -5.83 -3.36
C PRO A 41 5.56 -4.56 -4.23
N ALA A 42 6.66 -4.19 -4.89
CA ALA A 42 6.74 -3.00 -5.74
C ALA A 42 6.04 -3.22 -7.09
N LEU A 43 4.72 -3.33 -7.07
CA LEU A 43 3.91 -3.69 -8.24
C LEU A 43 3.64 -2.48 -9.16
N ASN A 44 3.54 -1.28 -8.60
CA ASN A 44 3.02 -0.08 -9.28
C ASN A 44 3.44 1.20 -8.52
N GLU A 45 3.63 2.30 -9.26
CA GLU A 45 4.11 3.57 -8.69
C GLU A 45 3.11 4.18 -7.69
N GLU A 46 1.82 4.06 -8.02
CA GLU A 46 0.68 4.51 -7.22
C GLU A 46 -0.09 3.30 -6.68
N THR A 47 -0.74 3.45 -5.51
CA THR A 47 -1.65 2.45 -4.93
C THR A 47 -2.98 2.39 -5.70
N LYS A 48 -2.89 2.10 -7.01
CA LYS A 48 -4.02 1.94 -7.93
C LYS A 48 -3.87 0.61 -8.62
N PHE A 49 -4.79 -0.31 -8.34
CA PHE A 49 -4.80 -1.64 -8.92
C PHE A 49 -6.01 -1.76 -9.81
N ALA A 50 -5.83 -2.27 -11.03
CA ALA A 50 -6.96 -2.71 -11.83
C ALA A 50 -7.64 -3.90 -11.13
N SER A 51 -8.95 -4.07 -11.35
CA SER A 51 -9.71 -5.16 -10.75
C SER A 51 -9.06 -6.53 -11.03
N GLU A 52 -8.51 -6.72 -12.22
CA GLU A 52 -7.79 -7.92 -12.67
C GLU A 52 -6.55 -8.21 -11.82
N MET A 53 -5.81 -7.17 -11.42
CA MET A 53 -4.63 -7.31 -10.56
C MET A 53 -5.03 -7.72 -9.14
N LEU A 54 -6.14 -7.18 -8.63
CA LEU A 54 -6.69 -7.58 -7.33
C LEU A 54 -7.11 -9.05 -7.36
N ILE A 55 -7.79 -9.49 -8.42
CA ILE A 55 -8.23 -10.88 -8.60
C ILE A 55 -7.05 -11.84 -8.64
N ALA A 56 -6.00 -11.51 -9.39
CA ALA A 56 -4.81 -12.36 -9.50
C ALA A 56 -4.05 -12.51 -8.16
N GLY A 57 -4.19 -11.55 -7.24
CA GLY A 57 -3.53 -11.57 -5.92
C GLY A 57 -4.26 -12.37 -4.83
N LEU A 58 -5.51 -12.81 -5.07
CA LEU A 58 -6.34 -13.54 -4.10
C LEU A 58 -6.03 -15.06 -4.05
N GLY A 59 -4.76 -15.43 -4.18
CA GLY A 59 -4.30 -16.84 -4.16
C GLY A 59 -4.74 -17.64 -2.93
#